data_AF-H2XUZ2-F1
#
_entry.id   AF-H2XUZ2-F1
#
_cell.length_a   1.000
_cell.length_b   1.000
_cell.length_c   1.000
_cell.angle_alpha   90.00
_cell.angle_beta   90.00
_cell.angle_gamma   90.00
#
_symmetry.space_group_name_H-M   'P 1'
#
loop_
_entity.id
_entity.type
_entity.pdbx_description
1 polymer ?
#
loop_
_entity_poly.entity_id
_entity_poly.type
_entity_poly.pdbx_seq_one_letter_code
_entity_poly.pdbx_strand_id
1 'polypeptide(L)'
;MAETEADGLNMSDNLINFSSICEDLRKIMSKVVDLKSEGKDAKNEIIELRMKGSFHFLSLKQLNRCSQIKCKQMKDQTLETKQKLDTYNLQLENLQYEISHLHKEITKCLEFRSRHDDITLVSVKDFYEQAPTSISKPGTTKSNEHNRTLARLDHELLQRKTLAGELGKLKENKRKVVEEIGKKKQHLQILAPALQSLLKSSLPLQEVLDLPISKTQKQHKTSQLLPRPLFVLFL
;
A
#
# COMPACT_ATOMS: atom_id res chain seq x y z
N MET A 1 -52.81 -12.86 37.21
CA MET A 1 -54.09 -12.16 37.43
C MET A 1 -53.95 -10.65 37.25
N ALA A 2 -53.10 -9.93 37.99
CA ALA A 2 -52.91 -8.48 37.77
C ALA A 2 -52.19 -8.12 36.46
N GLU A 3 -51.31 -9.00 35.95
CA GLU A 3 -50.65 -8.83 34.64
C GLU A 3 -51.61 -9.07 33.47
N THR A 4 -52.60 -9.95 33.65
CA THR A 4 -53.56 -10.35 32.62
C THR A 4 -54.67 -9.31 32.41
N GLU A 5 -54.98 -8.49 33.43
CA GLU A 5 -55.91 -7.35 33.31
C GLU A 5 -55.24 -6.11 32.68
N ALA A 6 -53.91 -6.05 32.63
CA ALA A 6 -53.17 -4.91 32.11
C ALA A 6 -53.02 -4.94 30.57
N ASP A 7 -53.05 -6.10 29.93
CA ASP A 7 -52.86 -6.19 28.47
C ASP A 7 -54.11 -5.83 27.65
N GLY A 8 -55.31 -5.90 28.25
CA GLY A 8 -56.58 -5.78 27.52
C GLY A 8 -57.29 -4.42 27.52
N LEU A 9 -56.73 -3.38 28.14
CA LEU A 9 -57.44 -2.10 28.33
C LEU A 9 -56.74 -0.93 27.63
N ASN A 10 -57.41 -0.38 26.61
CA ASN A 10 -57.01 0.80 25.86
C ASN A 10 -56.78 1.99 26.81
N MET A 11 -55.68 2.73 26.63
CA MET A 11 -55.35 3.89 27.46
C MET A 11 -56.44 4.97 27.38
N SER A 12 -57.10 5.10 26.23
CA SER A 12 -58.23 6.02 26.04
C SER A 12 -59.45 5.62 26.87
N ASP A 13 -59.84 4.35 26.88
CA ASP A 13 -60.96 3.84 27.69
C ASP A 13 -60.70 4.02 29.19
N ASN A 14 -59.47 3.80 29.63
CA ASN A 14 -59.06 4.07 31.02
C ASN A 14 -59.17 5.56 31.39
N LEU A 15 -58.84 6.46 30.47
CA LEU A 15 -58.94 7.91 30.69
C LEU A 15 -60.41 8.35 30.76
N ILE A 16 -61.26 7.80 29.90
CA ILE A 16 -62.72 8.05 29.91
C ILE A 16 -63.31 7.54 31.23
N ASN A 17 -62.95 6.32 31.64
CA ASN A 17 -63.37 5.74 32.91
C ASN A 17 -62.90 6.56 34.11
N PHE A 18 -61.66 7.05 34.10
CA PHE A 18 -61.15 7.96 35.13
C PHE A 18 -61.98 9.24 35.23
N SER A 19 -62.25 9.88 34.09
CA SER A 19 -63.05 11.11 34.03
C SER A 19 -64.46 10.88 34.59
N SER A 20 -65.12 9.80 34.16
CA SER A 20 -66.46 9.43 34.64
C SER A 20 -66.48 9.20 36.15
N ILE A 21 -65.51 8.45 36.69
CA ILE A 21 -65.43 8.18 38.14
C ILE A 21 -65.18 9.48 38.91
N CYS A 22 -64.33 10.38 38.40
CA CYS A 22 -64.10 11.69 39.01
C CYS A 22 -65.34 12.58 38.98
N GLU A 23 -66.12 12.57 37.91
CA GLU A 23 -67.39 13.30 37.82
C GLU A 23 -68.44 12.77 38.80
N ASP A 24 -68.57 11.44 38.88
CA ASP A 24 -69.51 10.80 39.81
C ASP A 24 -69.11 11.04 41.27
N LEU A 25 -67.82 11.00 41.57
CA LEU A 25 -67.31 11.35 42.90
C LEU A 25 -67.58 12.82 43.24
N ARG A 26 -67.42 13.76 42.30
CA ARG A 26 -67.78 15.18 42.50
C ARG A 26 -69.28 15.35 42.76
N LYS A 27 -70.14 14.64 42.03
CA LYS A 27 -71.60 14.66 42.25
C LYS A 27 -71.96 14.13 43.64
N ILE A 28 -71.35 13.03 44.07
CA ILE A 28 -71.54 12.45 45.41
C ILE A 28 -71.08 13.43 46.49
N MET A 29 -69.90 14.04 46.34
CA MET A 29 -69.37 15.02 47.30
C MET A 29 -70.27 16.25 47.39
N SER A 30 -70.76 16.77 46.26
CA SER A 30 -71.67 17.92 46.23
C SER A 30 -72.98 17.61 46.98
N LYS A 31 -73.60 16.45 46.68
CA LYS A 31 -74.80 15.99 47.41
C LYS A 31 -74.57 15.82 48.91
N VAL A 32 -73.41 15.33 49.32
CA VAL A 32 -73.06 15.19 50.75
C VAL A 32 -72.90 16.57 51.43
N VAL A 33 -72.40 17.58 50.72
CA VAL A 33 -72.30 18.95 51.23
C VAL A 33 -73.70 19.56 51.36
N ASP A 34 -74.54 19.43 50.34
CA ASP A 34 -75.91 19.94 50.33
C ASP A 34 -76.74 19.34 51.48
N LEU A 35 -76.74 18.01 51.62
CA LEU A 35 -77.44 17.29 52.69
C LEU A 35 -76.94 17.64 54.10
N LYS A 36 -75.67 18.03 54.25
CA LYS A 36 -75.13 18.51 55.53
C LYS A 36 -75.51 19.96 55.82
N SER A 37 -75.67 20.80 54.79
CA SER A 37 -76.03 22.22 54.93
C SER A 37 -77.51 22.43 55.27
N GLU A 38 -78.39 21.52 54.81
CA GLU A 38 -79.84 21.58 55.05
C GLU A 38 -80.28 21.15 56.45
N GLY A 39 -79.37 20.65 57.30
CA GLY A 39 -79.65 20.30 58.70
C GLY A 39 -80.66 19.15 58.93
N LYS A 40 -81.07 18.42 57.89
CA LYS A 40 -82.00 17.28 58.00
C LYS A 40 -81.30 16.05 58.59
N ASP A 41 -82.04 15.24 59.35
CA ASP A 41 -81.59 13.98 59.99
C ASP A 41 -81.32 12.83 58.98
N ALA A 42 -80.64 13.13 57.87
CA ALA A 42 -80.36 12.22 56.74
C ALA A 42 -79.09 11.37 56.97
N LYS A 43 -78.89 10.86 58.18
CA LYS A 43 -77.66 10.12 58.55
C LYS A 43 -77.44 8.86 57.70
N ASN A 44 -78.51 8.12 57.41
CA ASN A 44 -78.42 6.87 56.63
C ASN A 44 -78.06 7.13 55.15
N GLU A 45 -78.62 8.18 54.55
CA GLU A 45 -78.33 8.56 53.15
C GLU A 45 -76.88 9.06 53.00
N ILE A 46 -76.37 9.80 53.99
CA ILE A 46 -74.96 10.22 54.03
C ILE A 46 -74.03 9.01 54.15
N ILE A 47 -74.40 7.97 54.92
CA ILE A 47 -73.61 6.74 55.03
C ILE A 47 -73.58 6.00 53.68
N GLU A 48 -74.72 5.88 53.00
CA GLU A 48 -74.80 5.22 51.69
C GLU A 48 -73.97 5.97 50.62
N LEU A 49 -74.06 7.30 50.58
CA LEU A 49 -73.24 8.13 49.68
C LEU A 49 -71.74 8.03 49.99
N ARG A 50 -71.36 7.92 51.27
CA ARG A 50 -69.95 7.66 51.67
C ARG A 50 -69.47 6.28 51.23
N MET A 51 -70.32 5.26 51.31
CA MET A 51 -70.00 3.92 50.81
C MET A 51 -69.78 3.94 49.30
N LYS A 52 -70.70 4.56 48.53
CA LYS A 52 -70.54 4.75 47.07
C LYS A 52 -69.27 5.54 46.73
N GLY A 53 -69.00 6.63 47.43
CA GLY A 53 -67.76 7.40 47.26
C GLY A 53 -66.50 6.58 47.57
N SER A 54 -66.53 5.73 48.60
CA SER A 54 -65.41 4.83 48.94
C SER A 54 -65.15 3.79 47.85
N PHE A 55 -66.20 3.25 47.21
CA PHE A 55 -66.06 2.38 46.05
C PHE A 55 -65.39 3.11 44.87
N HIS A 56 -65.83 4.32 44.54
CA HIS A 56 -65.17 5.13 43.50
C HIS A 56 -63.70 5.41 43.83
N PHE A 57 -63.34 5.70 45.08
CA PHE A 57 -61.94 5.84 45.51
C PHE A 57 -61.13 4.55 45.34
N LEU A 58 -61.71 3.39 45.62
CA LEU A 58 -61.05 2.11 45.41
C LEU A 58 -60.79 1.85 43.92
N SER A 59 -61.78 2.14 43.06
CA SER A 59 -61.63 2.06 41.60
C SER A 59 -60.53 3.00 41.08
N LEU A 60 -60.43 4.23 41.59
CA LEU A 60 -59.35 5.16 41.24
C LEU A 60 -57.97 4.63 41.65
N LYS A 61 -57.85 4.04 42.86
CA LYS A 61 -56.60 3.42 43.33
C LYS A 61 -56.21 2.23 42.44
N GLN A 62 -57.17 1.40 42.05
CA GLN A 62 -56.94 0.29 41.14
C GLN A 62 -56.44 0.79 39.78
N LEU A 63 -57.10 1.80 39.20
CA LEU A 63 -56.72 2.37 37.91
C LEU A 63 -55.31 2.98 37.93
N ASN A 64 -54.95 3.69 39.00
CA ASN A 64 -53.60 4.24 39.18
C ASN A 64 -52.55 3.12 39.25
N ARG A 65 -52.81 2.07 40.04
CA ARG A 65 -51.91 0.91 40.13
C ARG A 65 -51.73 0.24 38.77
N CYS A 66 -52.80 0.02 38.02
CA CYS A 66 -52.73 -0.54 36.67
C CYS A 66 -51.89 0.36 35.74
N SER A 67 -52.08 1.68 35.79
CA SER A 67 -51.29 2.63 34.99
C SER A 67 -49.78 2.58 35.33
N GLN A 68 -49.44 2.54 36.62
CA GLN A 68 -48.04 2.43 37.06
C GLN A 68 -47.38 1.12 36.62
N ILE A 69 -48.10 -0.01 36.70
CA ILE A 69 -47.60 -1.31 36.26
C ILE A 69 -47.34 -1.29 34.74
N LYS A 70 -48.31 -0.81 33.94
CA LYS A 70 -48.12 -0.68 32.48
C LYS A 70 -46.94 0.24 32.14
N CYS A 71 -46.82 1.37 32.81
CA CYS A 71 -45.71 2.30 32.60
C CYS A 71 -44.36 1.65 32.89
N LYS A 72 -44.28 0.84 33.96
CA LYS A 72 -43.07 0.07 34.27
C LYS A 72 -42.79 -0.97 33.18
N GLN A 73 -43.78 -1.76 32.77
CA GLN A 73 -43.62 -2.77 31.71
C GLN A 73 -43.12 -2.14 30.40
N MET A 74 -43.72 -1.02 29.96
CA MET A 74 -43.29 -0.31 28.75
C MET A 74 -41.85 0.20 28.86
N LYS A 75 -41.46 0.72 30.03
CA LYS A 75 -40.07 1.15 30.28
C LYS A 75 -39.09 -0.02 30.22
N ASP A 76 -39.44 -1.14 30.83
CA ASP A 76 -38.59 -2.33 30.86
C ASP A 76 -38.43 -2.91 29.43
N GLN A 77 -39.52 -2.98 28.65
CA GLN A 77 -39.48 -3.38 27.23
C GLN A 77 -38.64 -2.42 26.37
N THR A 78 -38.79 -1.11 26.58
CA THR A 78 -38.00 -0.09 25.88
C THR A 78 -36.51 -0.21 26.24
N LEU A 79 -36.19 -0.51 27.50
CA LEU A 79 -34.82 -0.69 27.94
C LEU A 79 -34.21 -1.96 27.34
N GLU A 80 -34.95 -3.07 27.29
CA GLU A 80 -34.48 -4.32 26.68
C GLU A 80 -34.18 -4.14 25.18
N THR A 81 -35.09 -3.51 24.45
CA THR A 81 -34.89 -3.22 23.02
C THR A 81 -33.72 -2.26 22.78
N LYS A 82 -33.56 -1.24 23.63
CA LYS A 82 -32.39 -0.37 23.61
C LYS A 82 -31.09 -1.15 23.83
N GLN A 83 -31.03 -2.03 24.82
CA GLN A 83 -29.83 -2.84 25.09
C GLN A 83 -29.45 -3.72 23.90
N LYS A 84 -30.43 -4.35 23.23
CA LYS A 84 -30.20 -5.10 21.99
C LYS A 84 -29.62 -4.21 20.89
N LEU A 85 -30.17 -3.01 20.71
CA LEU A 85 -29.66 -2.04 19.74
C LEU A 85 -28.21 -1.64 20.05
N ASP A 86 -27.89 -1.38 21.32
CA ASP A 86 -26.54 -1.03 21.75
C ASP A 86 -25.54 -2.17 21.45
N THR A 87 -25.95 -3.44 21.64
CA THR A 87 -25.11 -4.60 21.26
C THR A 87 -24.89 -4.71 19.75
N TYR A 88 -25.90 -4.43 18.93
CA TYR A 88 -25.76 -4.45 17.47
C TYR A 88 -24.88 -3.30 16.97
N ASN A 89 -25.01 -2.12 17.57
CA ASN A 89 -24.12 -0.99 17.27
C ASN A 89 -22.66 -1.33 17.59
N LEU A 90 -22.39 -1.98 18.72
CA LEU A 90 -21.04 -2.41 19.06
C LEU A 90 -20.48 -3.41 18.03
N GLN A 91 -21.30 -4.36 17.57
CA GLN A 91 -20.90 -5.29 16.52
C GLN A 91 -20.62 -4.58 15.19
N LEU A 92 -21.44 -3.59 14.85
CA LEU A 92 -21.26 -2.78 13.64
C LEU A 92 -19.94 -1.99 13.69
N GLU A 93 -19.63 -1.34 14.81
CA GLU A 93 -18.38 -0.61 15.01
C GLU A 93 -17.15 -1.54 14.89
N ASN A 94 -17.22 -2.75 15.46
CA ASN A 94 -16.16 -3.76 15.32
C ASN A 94 -15.92 -4.13 13.85
N LEU A 95 -16.99 -4.37 13.08
CA LEU A 95 -16.89 -4.69 11.66
C LEU A 95 -16.36 -3.52 10.83
N GLN A 96 -16.78 -2.28 11.13
CA GLN A 96 -16.26 -1.08 10.48
C GLN A 96 -14.76 -0.90 10.73
N TYR A 97 -14.31 -1.19 11.96
CA TYR A 97 -12.90 -1.20 12.28
C TYR A 97 -12.13 -2.26 11.47
N GLU A 98 -12.66 -3.48 11.38
CA GLU A 98 -12.05 -4.56 10.61
C GLU A 98 -11.92 -4.20 9.12
N ILE A 99 -13.00 -3.67 8.51
CA ILE A 99 -12.98 -3.17 7.13
C ILE A 99 -11.90 -2.10 6.95
N SER A 100 -11.85 -1.14 7.87
CA SER A 100 -10.86 -0.05 7.83
C SER A 100 -9.43 -0.57 7.95
N HIS A 101 -9.21 -1.58 8.80
CA HIS A 101 -7.92 -2.24 8.98
C HIS A 101 -7.50 -2.96 7.70
N LEU A 102 -8.38 -3.81 7.14
CA LEU A 102 -8.11 -4.53 5.89
C LEU A 102 -7.84 -3.58 4.73
N HIS A 103 -8.57 -2.46 4.64
CA HIS A 103 -8.33 -1.46 3.61
C HIS A 103 -6.94 -0.81 3.73
N LYS A 104 -6.48 -0.54 4.96
CA LYS A 104 -5.11 -0.06 5.22
C LYS A 104 -4.07 -1.10 4.82
N GLU A 105 -4.30 -2.37 5.11
CA GLU A 105 -3.40 -3.45 4.70
C GLU A 105 -3.34 -3.62 3.19
N ILE A 106 -4.49 -3.58 2.51
CA ILE A 106 -4.55 -3.61 1.03
C ILE A 106 -3.77 -2.42 0.45
N THR A 107 -4.00 -1.22 0.98
CA THR A 107 -3.29 -0.01 0.52
C THR A 107 -1.79 -0.17 0.71
N LYS A 108 -1.35 -0.63 1.88
CA LYS A 108 0.08 -0.91 2.16
C LYS A 108 0.67 -1.95 1.20
N CYS A 109 -0.08 -2.98 0.86
CA CYS A 109 0.33 -3.99 -0.12
C CYS A 109 0.39 -3.44 -1.55
N LEU A 110 -0.51 -2.53 -1.92
CA LEU A 110 -0.52 -1.87 -3.23
C LEU A 110 0.56 -0.78 -3.36
N GLU A 111 0.89 -0.11 -2.27
CA GLU A 111 2.00 0.85 -2.19
C GLU A 111 3.37 0.19 -2.26
N PHE A 112 3.43 -1.14 -2.21
CA PHE A 112 4.67 -1.88 -2.42
C PHE A 112 5.17 -1.65 -3.85
N ARG A 113 6.09 -0.69 -4.00
CA ARG A 113 6.85 -0.50 -5.22
C ARG A 113 8.01 -1.47 -5.24
N SER A 114 7.95 -2.44 -6.14
CA SER A 114 9.08 -3.31 -6.36
C SER A 114 10.06 -2.63 -7.32
N ARG A 115 11.34 -2.83 -7.07
CA ARG A 115 12.44 -2.24 -7.85
C ARG A 115 12.34 -2.52 -9.35
N HIS A 116 11.55 -3.50 -9.76
CA HIS A 116 11.26 -3.80 -11.16
C HIS A 116 10.48 -2.69 -11.91
N ASP A 117 9.77 -1.81 -11.20
CA ASP A 117 8.92 -0.78 -11.82
C ASP A 117 9.77 0.33 -12.47
N ASP A 118 10.96 0.57 -11.92
CA ASP A 118 11.90 1.59 -12.40
C ASP A 118 12.86 1.07 -13.48
N ILE A 119 12.84 -0.23 -13.79
CA ILE A 119 13.81 -0.84 -14.71
C ILE A 119 13.29 -0.75 -16.14
N THR A 120 13.99 0.03 -16.96
CA THR A 120 13.78 0.05 -18.41
C THR A 120 14.35 -1.23 -19.04
N LEU A 121 13.46 -2.13 -19.46
CA LEU A 121 13.81 -3.39 -20.11
C LEU A 121 13.89 -3.25 -21.64
N VAL A 122 14.71 -4.07 -22.29
CA VAL A 122 14.80 -4.21 -23.77
C VAL A 122 13.42 -4.41 -24.39
N SER A 123 13.13 -3.74 -25.52
CA SER A 123 11.81 -3.78 -26.15
C SER A 123 11.37 -5.21 -26.46
N VAL A 124 10.05 -5.47 -26.47
CA VAL A 124 9.52 -6.81 -26.69
C VAL A 124 9.93 -7.36 -28.07
N LYS A 125 10.03 -6.50 -29.08
CA LYS A 125 10.46 -6.89 -30.43
C LYS A 125 11.91 -7.35 -30.43
N ASP A 126 12.81 -6.50 -29.91
CA ASP A 126 14.25 -6.79 -29.86
C ASP A 126 14.53 -8.04 -29.01
N PHE A 127 13.77 -8.24 -27.92
CA PHE A 127 13.85 -9.44 -27.11
C PHE A 127 13.55 -10.71 -27.90
N TYR A 128 12.44 -10.76 -28.66
CA TYR A 128 12.11 -11.96 -29.43
C TYR A 128 13.05 -12.20 -30.62
N GLU A 129 13.71 -11.17 -31.13
CA GLU A 129 14.70 -11.28 -32.21
C GLU A 129 16.08 -11.74 -31.72
N GLN A 130 16.53 -11.25 -30.55
CA GLN A 130 17.89 -11.48 -30.06
C GLN A 130 17.98 -12.60 -29.01
N ALA A 131 16.88 -12.91 -28.31
CA ALA A 131 16.92 -13.90 -27.24
C ALA A 131 16.93 -15.34 -27.78
N PRO A 132 17.81 -16.21 -27.24
CA PRO A 132 17.79 -17.63 -27.54
C PRO A 132 16.43 -18.26 -27.26
N THR A 133 16.02 -19.22 -28.09
CA THR A 133 14.74 -19.94 -27.97
C THR A 133 14.58 -20.66 -26.63
N SER A 134 15.69 -21.02 -25.97
CA SER A 134 15.72 -21.61 -24.63
C SER A 134 15.20 -20.67 -23.53
N ILE A 135 15.35 -19.35 -23.70
CA ILE A 135 14.91 -18.31 -22.74
C ILE A 135 13.60 -17.70 -23.22
N SER A 136 13.51 -17.38 -24.51
CA SER A 136 12.37 -16.69 -25.12
C SER A 136 11.05 -17.45 -24.99
N LYS A 137 11.09 -18.80 -25.07
CA LYS A 137 9.94 -19.72 -24.91
C LYS A 137 8.60 -19.12 -25.39
N PRO A 138 8.47 -18.79 -26.69
CA PRO A 138 7.38 -17.97 -27.20
C PRO A 138 5.98 -18.57 -26.99
N GLY A 139 5.85 -19.89 -26.77
CA GLY A 139 4.57 -20.53 -26.44
C GLY A 139 4.02 -20.17 -25.07
N THR A 140 4.87 -19.90 -24.07
CA THR A 140 4.45 -19.56 -22.71
C THR A 140 4.53 -18.06 -22.42
N THR A 141 5.50 -17.37 -23.02
CA THR A 141 5.74 -15.93 -22.79
C THR A 141 4.79 -15.03 -23.57
N LYS A 142 4.24 -15.47 -24.71
CA LYS A 142 3.23 -14.67 -25.44
C LYS A 142 1.87 -14.68 -24.77
N SER A 143 1.55 -15.72 -24.01
CA SER A 143 0.25 -15.89 -23.35
C SER A 143 0.18 -15.14 -22.01
N ASN A 144 1.29 -15.11 -21.25
CA ASN A 144 1.33 -14.52 -19.92
C ASN A 144 2.40 -13.41 -19.83
N GLU A 145 1.95 -12.19 -19.51
CA GLU A 145 2.81 -11.00 -19.37
C GLU A 145 3.86 -11.15 -18.27
N HIS A 146 3.53 -11.72 -17.12
CA HIS A 146 4.49 -11.91 -16.04
C HIS A 146 5.66 -12.80 -16.49
N ASN A 147 5.33 -13.92 -17.14
CA ASN A 147 6.34 -14.83 -17.69
C ASN A 147 7.19 -14.18 -18.78
N ARG A 148 6.60 -13.29 -19.59
CA ARG A 148 7.33 -12.47 -20.57
C ARG A 148 8.36 -11.57 -19.90
N THR A 149 7.98 -10.90 -18.82
CA THR A 149 8.86 -9.98 -18.08
C THR A 149 10.00 -10.73 -17.38
N LEU A 150 9.72 -11.90 -16.78
CA LEU A 150 10.75 -12.76 -16.20
C LEU A 150 11.77 -13.22 -17.25
N ALA A 151 11.29 -13.69 -18.41
CA ALA A 151 12.18 -14.13 -19.48
C ALA A 151 13.05 -12.98 -20.04
N ARG A 152 12.51 -11.75 -20.10
CA ARG A 152 13.27 -10.55 -20.47
C ARG A 152 14.37 -10.23 -19.45
N LEU A 153 14.06 -10.30 -18.15
CA LEU A 153 15.03 -10.10 -17.07
C LEU A 153 16.17 -11.13 -17.12
N ASP A 154 15.84 -12.40 -17.33
CA ASP A 154 16.84 -13.48 -17.44
C ASP A 154 17.77 -13.28 -18.64
N HIS A 155 17.22 -12.84 -19.77
CA HIS A 155 18.01 -12.55 -20.96
C HIS A 155 18.97 -11.37 -20.74
N GLU A 156 18.50 -10.26 -20.17
CA GLU A 156 19.37 -9.13 -19.84
C GLU A 156 20.45 -9.50 -18.82
N LEU A 157 20.10 -10.31 -17.82
CA LEU A 157 21.06 -10.78 -16.83
C LEU A 157 22.16 -11.62 -17.49
N LEU A 158 21.80 -12.51 -18.42
CA LEU A 158 22.77 -13.29 -19.19
C LEU A 158 23.64 -12.37 -20.06
N GLN A 159 23.04 -11.42 -20.76
CA GLN A 159 23.75 -10.46 -21.60
C GLN A 159 24.76 -9.65 -20.78
N ARG A 160 24.37 -9.11 -19.62
CA ARG A 160 25.25 -8.37 -18.72
C ARG A 160 26.40 -9.23 -18.19
N LYS A 161 26.15 -10.51 -17.87
CA LYS A 161 27.21 -11.45 -17.47
C LYS A 161 28.22 -11.68 -18.58
N THR A 162 27.76 -11.90 -19.81
CA THR A 162 28.63 -12.09 -20.98
C THR A 162 29.46 -10.84 -21.25
N LEU A 163 28.83 -9.66 -21.28
CA LEU A 163 29.51 -8.37 -21.49
C LEU A 163 30.53 -8.08 -20.38
N ALA A 164 30.21 -8.36 -19.12
CA ALA A 164 31.16 -8.21 -18.02
C ALA A 164 32.38 -9.13 -18.17
N GLY A 165 32.17 -10.37 -18.63
CA GLY A 165 33.24 -11.32 -18.94
C GLY A 165 34.13 -10.83 -20.08
N GLU A 166 33.54 -10.34 -21.17
CA GLU A 166 34.26 -9.77 -22.31
C GLU A 166 35.06 -8.52 -21.92
N LEU A 167 34.46 -7.62 -21.15
CA LEU A 167 35.10 -6.42 -20.64
C LEU A 167 36.31 -6.79 -19.76
N GLY A 168 36.18 -7.81 -18.91
CA GLY A 168 37.29 -8.36 -18.12
C GLY A 168 38.44 -8.86 -19.01
N LYS A 169 38.13 -9.67 -20.04
CA LYS A 169 39.11 -10.15 -21.02
C LYS A 169 39.79 -9.01 -21.78
N LEU A 170 39.02 -7.99 -22.20
CA LEU A 170 39.55 -6.83 -22.92
C LEU A 170 40.47 -5.99 -22.03
N LYS A 171 40.10 -5.79 -20.76
CA LYS A 171 40.94 -5.10 -19.77
C LYS A 171 42.26 -5.84 -19.55
N GLU A 172 42.21 -7.15 -19.43
CA GLU A 172 43.39 -8.00 -19.30
C GLU A 172 44.31 -7.86 -20.53
N ASN A 173 43.75 -7.98 -21.72
CA ASN A 173 44.50 -7.83 -22.97
C ASN A 173 45.10 -6.43 -23.10
N LYS A 174 44.34 -5.37 -22.76
CA LYS A 174 44.85 -4.00 -22.72
C LYS A 174 46.03 -3.88 -21.76
N ARG A 175 45.95 -4.48 -20.56
CA ARG A 175 47.05 -4.46 -19.58
C ARG A 175 48.31 -5.13 -20.15
N LYS A 176 48.17 -6.31 -20.76
CA LYS A 176 49.28 -7.04 -21.39
C LYS A 176 49.95 -6.22 -22.50
N VAL A 177 49.15 -5.65 -23.41
CA VAL A 177 49.65 -4.82 -24.51
C VAL A 177 50.37 -3.57 -23.98
N VAL A 178 49.82 -2.91 -22.96
CA VAL A 178 50.48 -1.75 -22.33
C VAL A 178 51.81 -2.15 -21.68
N GLU A 179 51.89 -3.30 -21.02
CA GLU A 179 53.12 -3.82 -20.44
C GLU A 179 54.16 -4.15 -21.51
N GLU A 180 53.76 -4.80 -22.61
CA GLU A 180 54.63 -5.07 -23.76
C GLU A 180 55.16 -3.79 -24.41
N ILE A 181 54.30 -2.78 -24.59
CA ILE A 181 54.70 -1.46 -25.09
C ILE A 181 55.72 -0.84 -24.13
N GLY A 182 55.50 -0.95 -22.81
CA GLY A 182 56.44 -0.49 -21.79
C GLY A 182 57.82 -1.16 -21.93
N LYS A 183 57.86 -2.50 -22.02
CA LYS A 183 59.09 -3.27 -22.21
C LYS A 183 59.81 -2.90 -23.51
N LYS A 184 59.08 -2.82 -24.63
CA LYS A 184 59.65 -2.41 -25.93
C LYS A 184 60.20 -0.98 -25.87
N LYS A 185 59.52 -0.05 -25.18
CA LYS A 185 60.00 1.32 -24.99
C LYS A 185 61.26 1.37 -24.15
N GLN A 186 61.34 0.60 -23.07
CA GLN A 186 62.56 0.46 -22.26
C GLN A 186 63.73 -0.13 -23.08
N HIS A 187 63.48 -1.19 -23.84
CA HIS A 187 64.49 -1.76 -24.73
C HIS A 187 64.98 -0.74 -25.77
N LEU A 188 64.09 0.03 -26.38
CA LEU A 188 64.48 1.10 -27.31
C LEU A 188 65.27 2.22 -26.63
N GLN A 189 64.90 2.59 -25.39
CA GLN A 189 65.63 3.57 -24.59
C GLN A 189 67.05 3.13 -24.24
N ILE A 190 67.30 1.82 -24.11
CA ILE A 190 68.65 1.26 -23.87
C ILE A 190 69.41 1.08 -25.19
N LEU A 191 68.73 0.54 -26.21
CA LEU A 191 69.35 0.22 -27.50
C LEU A 191 69.78 1.47 -28.27
N ALA A 192 68.97 2.53 -28.26
CA ALA A 192 69.29 3.78 -28.98
C ALA A 192 70.64 4.40 -28.56
N PRO A 193 70.93 4.64 -27.26
CA PRO A 193 72.23 5.16 -26.84
C PRO A 193 73.35 4.12 -27.01
N ALA A 194 73.09 2.82 -26.83
CA ALA A 194 74.10 1.78 -27.06
C ALA A 194 74.56 1.73 -28.53
N LEU A 195 73.63 1.79 -29.49
CA LEU A 195 73.96 1.89 -30.91
C LEU A 195 74.67 3.20 -31.26
N GLN A 196 74.27 4.32 -30.66
CA GLN A 196 74.99 5.59 -30.84
C GLN A 196 76.42 5.52 -30.29
N SER A 197 76.62 4.88 -29.14
CA SER A 197 77.94 4.67 -28.56
C SER A 197 78.80 3.78 -29.44
N LEU A 198 78.25 2.65 -29.93
CA LEU A 198 78.93 1.75 -30.85
C LEU A 198 79.35 2.46 -32.14
N LEU A 199 78.42 3.24 -32.73
CA LEU A 199 78.69 4.02 -33.93
C LEU A 199 79.84 5.01 -33.70
N LYS A 200 79.83 5.74 -32.56
CA LYS A 200 80.93 6.64 -32.18
C LYS A 200 82.26 5.89 -31.99
N SER A 201 82.25 4.73 -31.32
CA SER A 201 83.48 3.93 -31.11
C SER A 201 84.01 3.29 -32.38
N SER A 202 83.16 3.03 -33.40
CA SER A 202 83.60 2.46 -34.67
C SER A 202 84.21 3.50 -35.63
N LEU A 203 84.00 4.80 -35.41
CA LEU A 203 84.57 5.88 -36.25
C LEU A 203 86.10 5.79 -36.42
N PRO A 204 86.92 5.64 -35.36
CA PRO A 204 88.38 5.55 -35.53
C PRO A 204 88.81 4.31 -36.32
N LEU A 205 88.16 3.16 -36.12
CA LEU A 205 88.44 1.94 -36.90
C LEU A 205 88.03 2.14 -38.38
N GLN A 206 86.93 2.85 -38.60
CA GLN A 206 86.43 3.19 -39.92
C GLN A 206 87.40 4.10 -40.69
N GLU A 207 88.05 5.03 -39.99
CA GLU A 207 89.09 5.92 -40.53
C GLU A 207 90.40 5.17 -40.83
N VAL A 208 90.76 4.17 -40.02
CA VAL A 208 91.97 3.35 -40.23
C VAL A 208 91.81 2.34 -41.37
N LEU A 209 90.60 1.80 -41.56
CA LEU A 209 90.32 0.80 -42.61
C LEU A 209 89.80 1.42 -43.93
N ASP A 210 89.71 2.75 -44.03
CA ASP A 210 89.17 3.48 -45.19
C ASP A 210 87.77 3.01 -45.65
N LEU A 211 86.91 2.59 -44.72
CA LEU A 211 85.57 2.07 -45.03
C LEU A 211 84.51 3.16 -44.79
N PRO A 212 83.94 3.89 -45.78
CA PRO A 212 83.09 5.07 -45.53
C PRO A 212 81.62 4.77 -45.08
N ILE A 213 81.37 3.69 -44.36
CA ILE A 213 80.04 3.21 -43.91
C ILE A 213 79.16 4.32 -43.31
N SER A 214 79.67 5.09 -42.34
CA SER A 214 78.91 6.19 -41.70
C SER A 214 78.60 7.36 -42.63
N LYS A 215 79.45 7.63 -43.64
CA LYS A 215 79.24 8.68 -44.63
C LYS A 215 78.17 8.24 -45.63
N THR A 216 78.27 7.00 -46.12
CA THR A 216 77.27 6.38 -47.01
C THR A 216 75.90 6.36 -46.34
N GLN A 217 75.81 5.99 -45.05
CA GLN A 217 74.53 5.97 -44.33
C GLN A 217 73.88 7.37 -44.20
N LYS A 218 74.68 8.42 -43.98
CA LYS A 218 74.17 9.81 -43.95
C LYS A 218 73.69 10.26 -45.33
N GLN A 219 74.43 9.95 -46.38
CA GLN A 219 74.03 10.24 -47.75
C GLN A 219 72.74 9.48 -48.12
N HIS A 220 72.62 8.21 -47.71
CA HIS A 220 71.44 7.39 -47.95
C HIS A 220 70.18 7.88 -47.20
N LYS A 221 70.33 8.40 -45.98
CA LYS A 221 69.23 9.06 -45.25
C LYS A 221 68.81 10.37 -45.91
N THR A 222 69.77 11.11 -46.44
CA THR A 222 69.51 12.37 -47.15
C THR A 222 68.86 12.11 -48.51
N SER A 223 69.26 11.04 -49.20
CA SER A 223 68.70 10.69 -50.50
C SER A 223 67.26 10.17 -50.41
N GLN A 224 66.84 9.57 -49.29
CA GLN A 224 65.43 9.22 -49.06
C GLN A 224 64.47 10.43 -49.11
N LEU A 225 64.99 11.66 -48.98
CA LEU A 225 64.23 12.91 -49.10
C LEU A 225 64.14 13.43 -50.55
N LEU A 226 64.83 12.80 -51.51
CA LEU A 226 64.83 13.21 -52.91
C LEU A 226 63.59 12.70 -53.67
N PRO A 227 63.06 13.48 -54.64
CA PRO A 227 62.05 13.00 -55.57
C PRO A 227 62.46 11.71 -56.30
N ARG A 228 61.49 10.84 -56.60
CA ARG A 228 61.72 9.49 -57.14
C ARG A 228 62.66 9.42 -58.37
N PRO A 229 62.62 10.36 -59.34
CA PRO A 229 63.58 10.36 -60.46
C PRO A 229 65.04 10.63 -60.03
N LEU A 230 65.25 11.47 -59.02
CA LEU A 230 66.57 11.80 -58.49
C LEU A 230 67.11 10.73 -57.54
N PHE A 231 66.21 10.01 -56.85
CA PHE A 231 66.59 8.89 -56.00
C PHE A 231 67.12 7.69 -56.81
N VAL A 232 66.57 7.42 -57.99
CA VAL A 232 67.03 6.36 -58.89
C VAL A 232 68.42 6.64 -59.46
N LEU A 233 68.80 7.91 -59.64
CA LEU A 233 70.15 8.31 -60.08
C LEU A 233 71.21 8.25 -58.97
N PHE A 234 70.79 8.25 -57.71
CA PHE A 234 71.67 8.23 -56.54
C PHE A 234 72.04 6.80 -56.09
N LEU A 235 71.19 5.83 -56.41
CA LEU A 235 71.36 4.39 -56.16
C LEU A 235 72.47 3.81 -57.04
#